data_AF-A0A928Y7W5-F1
#
_entry.id   AF-A0A928Y7W5-F1
#
_cell.length_a   1.000
_cell.length_b   1.000
_cell.length_c   1.000
_cell.angle_alpha   90.00
_cell.angle_beta   90.00
_cell.angle_gamma   90.00
#
_symmetry.space_group_name_H-M   'P 1'
#
loop_
_entity.id
_entity.type
_entity.pdbx_description
1 polymer ?
#
loop_
_entity_poly.entity_id
_entity_poly.type
_entity_poly.pdbx_seq_one_letter_code
_entity_poly.pdbx_strand_id
1 'polypeptide(L)'
;MTIFFTLLLAHLLADFPLQTNRIFRMKVQGPKGLALHVTIHVLVTALLAHNFWQVWPTLLVLGFLHYVTDWAKLRYANDPLTPGFIVDQVIHVLTLILLTVLTPQIIPVFPLWFLVPAVMLALIPALLTFGYVWASDQCRANIPRPFLSTATIQWACNRLLPLSQKTGWIIVAMLIGVGLLVVT
;
A
#
# COMPACT_ATOMS: atom_id res chain seq x y z
N MET A 1 -12.16 -12.69 10.06
CA MET A 1 -11.11 -13.07 9.08
C MET A 1 -11.28 -12.33 7.76
N THR A 2 -12.43 -12.38 7.11
CA THR A 2 -12.70 -11.68 5.84
C THR A 2 -12.46 -10.15 5.92
N ILE A 3 -12.92 -9.48 6.99
CA ILE A 3 -12.70 -8.03 7.20
C ILE A 3 -11.22 -7.67 7.13
N PHE A 4 -10.35 -8.39 7.86
CA PHE A 4 -8.90 -8.12 7.82
C PHE A 4 -8.34 -8.24 6.41
N PHE A 5 -8.66 -9.31 5.68
CA PHE A 5 -8.20 -9.46 4.29
C PHE A 5 -8.77 -8.42 3.34
N THR A 6 -10.01 -7.95 3.57
CA THR A 6 -10.60 -6.82 2.83
C THR A 6 -9.84 -5.53 3.07
N LEU A 7 -9.56 -5.20 4.33
CA LEU A 7 -8.80 -4.01 4.69
C LEU A 7 -7.35 -4.09 4.18
N LEU A 8 -6.73 -5.27 4.29
CA LEU A 8 -5.38 -5.52 3.78
C LEU A 8 -5.32 -5.39 2.26
N LEU A 9 -6.29 -5.95 1.53
CA LEU A 9 -6.38 -5.78 0.09
C LEU A 9 -6.55 -4.29 -0.27
N ALA A 10 -7.43 -3.57 0.42
CA ALA A 10 -7.64 -2.14 0.18
C ALA A 10 -6.34 -1.34 0.35
N HIS A 11 -5.63 -1.58 1.46
CA HIS A 11 -4.35 -0.96 1.76
C HIS A 11 -3.30 -1.28 0.68
N LEU A 12 -3.12 -2.56 0.32
CA LEU A 12 -2.13 -2.97 -0.69
C LEU A 12 -2.41 -2.34 -2.06
N LEU A 13 -3.68 -2.26 -2.47
CA LEU A 13 -4.04 -1.62 -3.74
C LEU A 13 -3.80 -0.10 -3.71
N ALA A 14 -4.12 0.55 -2.59
CA ALA A 14 -3.98 1.99 -2.43
C ALA A 14 -2.51 2.45 -2.32
N ASP A 15 -1.67 1.76 -1.55
CA ASP A 15 -0.28 2.16 -1.29
C ASP A 15 0.71 1.80 -2.39
N PHE A 16 0.41 0.79 -3.21
CA PHE A 16 1.36 0.28 -4.21
C PHE A 16 0.90 0.58 -5.65
N PRO A 17 -0.11 -0.09 -6.24
CA PRO A 17 -0.60 0.27 -7.57
C PRO A 17 -1.11 1.70 -7.70
N LEU A 18 -1.98 2.14 -6.78
CA LEU A 18 -2.71 3.40 -6.94
C LEU A 18 -1.92 4.61 -6.45
N GLN A 19 -0.94 4.42 -5.56
CA GLN A 19 0.04 5.45 -5.24
C GLN A 19 1.08 5.59 -6.35
N THR A 20 0.67 6.19 -7.46
CA THR A 20 1.59 6.46 -8.58
C THR A 20 2.74 7.38 -8.16
N ASN A 21 3.83 7.38 -8.93
CA ASN A 21 4.95 8.31 -8.74
C ASN A 21 4.49 9.79 -8.67
N ARG A 22 3.42 10.15 -9.39
CA ARG A 22 2.83 11.49 -9.32
C ARG A 22 2.17 11.76 -7.97
N ILE A 23 1.37 10.81 -7.47
CA ILE A 23 0.72 10.91 -6.16
C ILE A 23 1.75 10.96 -5.05
N PHE A 24 2.77 10.10 -5.10
CA PHE A 24 3.87 10.13 -4.14
C PHE A 24 4.58 11.49 -4.11
N ARG A 25 4.90 12.08 -5.28
CA ARG A 25 5.50 13.43 -5.34
C ARG A 25 4.60 14.49 -4.71
N MET A 26 3.29 14.47 -5.00
CA MET A 26 2.35 15.41 -4.37
C MET A 26 2.27 15.20 -2.86
N LYS A 27 2.27 13.94 -2.40
CA LYS A 27 2.27 13.57 -0.98
C LYS A 27 3.49 14.14 -0.24
N VAL A 28 4.67 14.07 -0.84
CA VAL A 28 5.91 14.65 -0.29
C VAL A 28 5.89 16.19 -0.32
N GLN A 29 5.22 16.81 -1.29
CA GLN A 29 5.13 18.27 -1.42
C GLN A 29 4.29 18.93 -0.33
N GLY A 30 3.36 18.22 0.31
CA GLY A 30 2.60 18.76 1.43
C GLY A 30 1.26 18.09 1.73
N PRO A 31 0.50 18.64 2.68
CA PRO A 31 -0.68 18.00 3.26
C PRO A 31 -1.81 17.76 2.25
N LYS A 32 -1.91 18.57 1.19
CA LYS A 32 -2.92 18.38 0.13
C LYS A 32 -2.69 17.08 -0.66
N GLY A 33 -1.43 16.77 -0.98
CA GLY A 33 -1.10 15.53 -1.69
C GLY A 33 -1.25 14.31 -0.79
N LEU A 34 -0.95 14.46 0.51
CA LEU A 34 -1.22 13.41 1.50
C LEU A 34 -2.72 13.16 1.66
N ALA A 35 -3.54 14.21 1.74
CA ALA A 35 -5.00 14.10 1.79
C ALA A 35 -5.57 13.42 0.54
N LEU A 36 -5.03 13.71 -0.65
CA LEU A 36 -5.39 13.00 -1.88
C LEU A 36 -5.09 11.51 -1.78
N HIS A 37 -3.90 11.14 -1.30
CA HIS A 37 -3.52 9.75 -1.11
C HIS A 37 -4.44 9.02 -0.11
N VAL A 38 -4.74 9.64 1.03
CA VAL A 38 -5.68 9.11 2.03
C VAL A 38 -7.09 8.96 1.46
N THR A 39 -7.52 9.88 0.59
CA THR A 39 -8.81 9.76 -0.10
C THR A 39 -8.87 8.49 -0.96
N ILE A 40 -7.76 8.10 -1.59
CA ILE A 40 -7.70 6.83 -2.35
C ILE A 40 -7.92 5.64 -1.42
N HIS A 41 -7.29 5.60 -0.24
CA HIS A 41 -7.53 4.55 0.75
C HIS A 41 -9.00 4.45 1.14
N VAL A 42 -9.61 5.58 1.51
CA VAL A 42 -11.01 5.64 1.90
C VAL A 42 -11.93 5.13 0.78
N LEU A 43 -11.70 5.57 -0.46
CA LEU A 43 -12.50 5.15 -1.61
C LEU A 43 -12.34 3.65 -1.91
N VAL A 44 -11.12 3.13 -1.90
CA VAL A 44 -10.86 1.71 -2.16
C VAL A 44 -11.49 0.84 -1.07
N THR A 45 -11.36 1.22 0.20
CA THR A 45 -12.03 0.49 1.29
C THR A 45 -13.55 0.56 1.18
N ALA A 46 -14.11 1.72 0.83
CA ALA A 46 -15.55 1.87 0.61
C ALA A 46 -16.06 0.96 -0.51
N LEU A 47 -15.32 0.82 -1.62
CA LEU A 47 -15.67 -0.07 -2.74
C LEU A 47 -15.64 -1.55 -2.36
N LEU A 48 -14.84 -1.94 -1.36
CA LEU A 48 -14.72 -3.32 -0.89
C LEU A 48 -15.63 -3.65 0.30
N ALA A 49 -16.45 -2.69 0.76
CA ALA A 49 -17.42 -2.86 1.83
C ALA A 49 -18.87 -2.68 1.33
N HIS A 50 -19.74 -3.65 1.61
CA HIS A 50 -21.17 -3.50 1.38
C HIS A 50 -21.74 -2.38 2.25
N ASN A 51 -22.72 -1.66 1.70
CA ASN A 51 -23.43 -0.58 2.40
C ASN A 51 -22.47 0.42 3.07
N PHE A 52 -21.41 0.84 2.36
CA PHE A 52 -20.36 1.69 2.93
C PHE A 52 -20.90 2.96 3.63
N TRP A 53 -22.06 3.46 3.20
CA TRP A 53 -22.79 4.56 3.84
C TRP A 53 -23.17 4.30 5.30
N GLN A 54 -23.25 3.04 5.75
CA GLN A 54 -23.52 2.70 7.16
C GLN A 54 -22.23 2.65 7.99
N VAL A 55 -21.07 2.53 7.35
CA VAL A 55 -19.75 2.45 7.98
C VAL A 55 -18.87 3.67 7.70
N TRP A 56 -19.46 4.78 7.23
CA TRP A 56 -18.73 6.01 6.92
C TRP A 56 -17.88 6.56 8.09
N PRO A 57 -18.28 6.48 9.38
CA PRO A 57 -17.43 6.96 10.47
C PRO A 57 -16.16 6.12 10.58
N THR A 58 -16.29 4.80 10.38
CA THR A 58 -15.15 3.88 10.34
C THR A 58 -14.20 4.21 9.20
N LEU A 59 -14.72 4.52 8.01
CA LEU A 59 -13.90 4.91 6.86
C LEU A 59 -13.12 6.22 7.14
N LEU A 60 -13.73 7.18 7.84
CA LEU A 60 -13.04 8.39 8.28
C LEU A 60 -11.94 8.10 9.31
N VAL A 61 -12.20 7.22 10.27
CA VAL A 61 -11.17 6.80 11.25
C VAL A 61 -10.01 6.10 10.55
N LEU A 62 -10.28 5.20 9.61
CA LEU A 62 -9.26 4.56 8.79
C LEU A 62 -8.42 5.60 8.04
N GLY A 63 -9.09 6.53 7.36
CA GLY A 63 -8.41 7.62 6.64
C GLY A 63 -7.56 8.49 7.56
N PHE A 64 -8.07 8.82 8.75
CA PHE A 64 -7.35 9.61 9.74
C PHE A 64 -6.10 8.89 10.26
N LEU A 65 -6.22 7.61 10.64
CA LEU A 65 -5.08 6.81 11.11
C LEU A 65 -4.02 6.64 10.02
N HIS A 66 -4.44 6.44 8.77
CA HIS A 66 -3.54 6.40 7.62
C HIS A 66 -2.83 7.74 7.42
N TYR A 67 -3.58 8.85 7.44
CA TYR A 67 -3.02 10.20 7.33
C TYR A 67 -1.95 10.46 8.39
N VAL A 68 -2.25 10.15 9.66
CA VAL A 68 -1.33 10.38 10.78
C VAL A 68 -0.07 9.53 10.64
N THR A 69 -0.21 8.26 10.25
CA THR A 69 0.91 7.34 10.06
C THR A 69 1.85 7.82 8.95
N ASP A 70 1.30 8.13 7.78
CA ASP A 70 2.06 8.64 6.65
C ASP A 70 2.69 10.00 6.95
N TRP A 71 1.97 10.89 7.63
CA TRP A 71 2.50 12.19 8.05
C TRP A 71 3.70 12.03 8.99
N ALA A 72 3.58 11.15 10.00
CA ALA A 72 4.68 10.85 10.91
C ALA A 72 5.88 10.27 10.15
N LYS A 73 5.65 9.32 9.24
CA LYS A 73 6.71 8.77 8.37
C LYS A 73 7.42 9.89 7.60
N LEU A 74 6.69 10.79 6.94
CA LEU A 74 7.29 11.90 6.19
C LEU A 74 8.07 12.87 7.09
N ARG A 75 7.61 13.09 8.33
CA ARG A 75 8.24 14.05 9.25
C ARG A 75 9.50 13.50 9.93
N TYR A 76 9.56 12.20 10.14
CA TYR A 76 10.61 11.52 10.91
C TYR A 76 11.43 10.51 10.10
N ALA A 77 11.19 10.41 8.78
CA ALA A 77 12.01 9.58 7.90
C ALA A 77 13.48 10.04 7.95
N ASN A 78 14.37 9.07 8.15
CA ASN A 78 15.81 9.25 8.14
C ASN A 78 16.41 8.28 7.12
N ASP A 79 17.62 8.57 6.64
CA ASP A 79 18.42 7.59 5.91
C ASP A 79 19.09 6.62 6.90
N PRO A 80 19.17 5.31 6.60
CA PRO A 80 18.63 4.64 5.42
C PRO A 80 17.09 4.52 5.43
N LEU A 81 16.47 4.45 4.26
CA LEU A 81 15.01 4.44 4.06
C LEU A 81 14.35 3.12 4.52
N THR A 82 15.07 2.01 4.42
CA THR A 82 14.54 0.64 4.64
C THR A 82 13.92 0.44 6.02
N PRO A 83 14.59 0.77 7.15
CA PRO A 83 13.97 0.65 8.48
C PRO A 83 12.67 1.44 8.61
N GLY A 84 12.64 2.67 8.09
CA GLY A 84 11.44 3.51 8.08
C GLY A 84 10.29 2.88 7.29
N PHE A 85 10.60 2.26 6.15
CA PHE A 85 9.60 1.51 5.37
C PHE A 85 9.06 0.29 6.13
N ILE A 86 9.91 -0.48 6.82
CA ILE A 86 9.45 -1.66 7.59
C ILE A 86 8.56 -1.23 8.75
N VAL A 87 8.99 -0.23 9.53
CA VAL A 87 8.20 0.31 10.65
C VAL A 87 6.85 0.80 10.17
N ASP A 88 6.83 1.51 9.04
CA ASP A 88 5.60 1.98 8.40
C ASP A 88 4.64 0.82 8.05
N GLN A 89 5.12 -0.24 7.41
CA GLN A 89 4.27 -1.39 7.07
C GLN A 89 3.76 -2.12 8.32
N VAL A 90 4.58 -2.24 9.38
CA VAL A 90 4.15 -2.82 10.66
C VAL A 90 3.04 -2.00 11.30
N ILE A 91 3.18 -0.66 11.35
CA ILE A 91 2.14 0.22 11.92
C ILE A 91 0.84 0.09 11.14
N HIS A 92 0.90 0.03 9.80
CA HIS A 92 -0.30 -0.18 8.98
C HIS A 92 -0.97 -1.52 9.30
N VAL A 93 -0.22 -2.63 9.31
CA VAL A 93 -0.79 -3.95 9.63
C VAL A 93 -1.42 -3.98 11.02
N LEU A 94 -0.76 -3.40 12.03
CA LEU A 94 -1.31 -3.29 13.39
C LEU A 94 -2.60 -2.46 13.41
N THR A 95 -2.63 -1.36 12.65
CA THR A 95 -3.83 -0.53 12.48
C THR A 95 -4.98 -1.31 11.84
N LEU A 96 -4.69 -2.14 10.82
CA LEU A 96 -5.71 -2.98 10.17
C LEU A 96 -6.24 -4.07 11.12
N ILE A 97 -5.39 -4.66 11.95
CA ILE A 97 -5.80 -5.62 12.99
C ILE A 97 -6.72 -4.93 14.00
N LEU A 98 -6.33 -3.75 14.48
CA LEU A 98 -7.14 -2.98 15.42
C LEU A 98 -8.50 -2.63 14.82
N LEU A 99 -8.52 -2.08 13.59
CA LEU A 99 -9.77 -1.73 12.91
C LEU A 99 -10.66 -2.96 12.70
N THR A 100 -10.08 -4.11 12.33
CA THR A 100 -10.83 -5.36 12.19
C THR A 100 -11.63 -5.71 13.45
N VAL A 101 -11.05 -5.51 14.63
CA VAL A 101 -11.72 -5.78 15.92
C VAL A 101 -12.75 -4.71 16.26
N LEU A 102 -12.44 -3.44 15.99
CA LEU A 102 -13.30 -2.30 16.34
C LEU A 102 -14.48 -2.11 15.38
N THR A 103 -14.46 -2.75 14.22
CA THR A 103 -15.44 -2.47 13.15
C THR A 103 -16.12 -3.75 12.65
N PRO A 104 -16.75 -4.55 13.54
CA PRO A 104 -17.40 -5.80 13.14
C PRO A 104 -18.58 -5.59 12.18
N GLN A 105 -19.09 -4.37 12.07
CA GLN A 105 -20.17 -3.98 11.16
C GLN A 105 -19.73 -3.88 9.68
N ILE A 106 -18.43 -3.90 9.37
CA ILE A 106 -17.98 -3.95 7.97
C ILE A 106 -18.38 -5.31 7.40
N ILE A 107 -19.15 -5.29 6.31
CA ILE A 107 -19.51 -6.48 5.55
C ILE A 107 -18.65 -6.48 4.27
N PRO A 108 -17.66 -7.38 4.14
CA PRO A 108 -16.87 -7.52 2.92
C PRO A 108 -17.71 -7.81 1.69
N VAL A 109 -17.38 -7.17 0.56
CA VAL A 109 -18.00 -7.47 -0.75
C VAL A 109 -17.62 -8.86 -1.25
N PHE A 110 -16.38 -9.28 -0.99
CA PHE A 110 -15.85 -10.53 -1.50
C PHE A 110 -15.72 -11.61 -0.42
N PRO A 111 -15.95 -12.88 -0.78
CA PRO A 111 -15.71 -14.01 0.11
C PRO A 111 -14.21 -14.28 0.32
N LEU A 112 -13.88 -15.01 1.38
CA LEU A 112 -12.48 -15.27 1.77
C LEU A 112 -11.66 -15.96 0.66
N TRP A 113 -12.27 -16.88 -0.09
CA TRP A 113 -11.60 -17.63 -1.15
C TRP A 113 -11.15 -16.73 -2.32
N PHE A 114 -11.79 -15.57 -2.52
CA PHE A 114 -11.35 -14.56 -3.48
C PHE A 114 -10.31 -13.62 -2.85
N LEU A 115 -10.56 -13.18 -1.61
CA LEU A 115 -9.70 -12.21 -0.91
C LEU A 115 -8.28 -12.73 -0.68
N VAL A 116 -8.10 -14.00 -0.32
CA VAL A 116 -6.76 -14.55 -0.03
C VAL A 116 -5.87 -14.53 -1.30
N PRO A 117 -6.27 -15.10 -2.45
CA PRO A 117 -5.51 -14.96 -3.69
C PRO A 117 -5.31 -13.52 -4.13
N ALA A 118 -6.33 -12.66 -3.99
CA ALA A 118 -6.22 -11.25 -4.34
C ALA A 118 -5.14 -10.53 -3.53
N VAL A 119 -5.07 -10.78 -2.21
CA VAL A 119 -4.00 -10.27 -1.34
C VAL A 119 -2.64 -10.83 -1.75
N MET A 120 -2.53 -12.14 -2.04
CA MET A 120 -1.26 -12.74 -2.48
C MET A 120 -0.73 -12.09 -3.76
N LEU A 121 -1.61 -11.78 -4.70
CA LEU A 121 -1.25 -11.05 -5.92
C LEU A 121 -0.86 -9.61 -5.59
N ALA A 122 -1.62 -8.91 -4.76
CA ALA A 122 -1.34 -7.52 -4.36
C ALA A 122 -0.05 -7.37 -3.53
N LEU A 123 0.47 -8.45 -2.93
CA LEU A 123 1.80 -8.46 -2.29
C LEU A 123 2.95 -8.35 -3.30
N ILE A 124 2.77 -8.75 -4.56
CA ILE A 124 3.81 -8.66 -5.59
C ILE A 124 4.33 -7.22 -5.76
N PRO A 125 3.49 -6.21 -6.07
CA PRO A 125 3.97 -4.83 -6.18
C PRO A 125 4.50 -4.27 -4.84
N ALA A 126 3.99 -4.74 -3.69
CA ALA A 126 4.52 -4.37 -2.38
C ALA A 126 5.97 -4.85 -2.18
N LEU A 127 6.24 -6.13 -2.47
CA LEU A 127 7.57 -6.73 -2.39
C LEU A 127 8.56 -6.11 -3.38
N LEU A 128 8.11 -5.80 -4.60
CA LEU A 128 8.91 -5.07 -5.58
C LEU A 128 9.28 -3.67 -5.09
N THR A 129 8.34 -2.97 -4.43
CA THR A 129 8.59 -1.65 -3.83
C THR A 129 9.58 -1.76 -2.67
N PHE A 130 9.44 -2.75 -1.81
CA PHE A 130 10.38 -3.03 -0.73
C PHE A 130 11.80 -3.28 -1.28
N GLY A 131 11.92 -4.14 -2.29
CA GLY A 131 13.19 -4.40 -2.96
C GLY A 131 13.81 -3.14 -3.59
N TYR A 132 12.98 -2.26 -4.15
CA TYR A 132 13.43 -0.95 -4.65
C TYR A 132 13.96 -0.05 -3.53
N VAL A 133 13.24 0.05 -2.40
CA VAL A 133 13.65 0.87 -1.25
C VAL A 133 14.97 0.37 -0.69
N TRP A 134 15.10 -0.94 -0.50
CA TRP A 134 16.35 -1.57 -0.07
C TRP A 134 17.50 -1.31 -1.03
N ALA A 135 17.29 -1.53 -2.34
CA ALA A 135 18.32 -1.28 -3.35
C ALA A 135 18.72 0.21 -3.42
N SER A 136 17.77 1.12 -3.16
CA SER A 136 18.02 2.56 -3.13
C SER A 136 18.96 2.94 -1.98
N ASP A 137 18.81 2.33 -0.80
CA ASP A 137 19.76 2.55 0.29
C ASP A 137 21.17 2.09 -0.06
N GLN A 138 21.30 0.93 -0.74
CA GLN A 138 22.59 0.42 -1.19
C GLN A 138 23.25 1.36 -2.22
N CYS A 139 22.46 1.99 -3.09
CA CYS A 139 22.97 2.94 -4.08
C CYS A 139 23.31 4.32 -3.51
N ARG A 140 22.63 4.75 -2.43
CA ARG A 140 22.84 6.06 -1.79
C ARG A 140 23.98 6.07 -0.78
N ALA A 141 24.33 4.91 -0.22
CA ALA A 141 25.46 4.79 0.68
C ALA A 141 26.74 5.17 -0.09
N ASN A 142 27.33 6.33 0.20
CA ASN A 142 28.61 6.83 -0.33
C ASN A 142 29.79 5.95 0.15
N ILE A 143 29.72 4.64 -0.06
CA ILE A 143 30.80 3.72 0.29
C ILE A 143 31.67 3.56 -0.95
N PRO A 144 32.93 4.07 -0.94
CA PRO A 144 33.87 3.75 -2.00
C PRO A 144 34.20 2.25 -1.89
N ARG A 145 33.58 1.42 -2.74
CA ARG A 145 33.92 0.00 -2.83
C ARG A 145 34.51 -0.28 -4.21
N PRO A 146 35.75 -0.77 -4.31
CA PRO A 146 36.40 -1.05 -5.58
C PRO A 146 35.79 -2.24 -6.36
N PHE A 147 34.66 -2.83 -5.93
CA PHE A 147 34.16 -4.09 -6.50
C PHE A 147 32.63 -4.37 -6.43
N LEU A 148 31.79 -3.55 -5.77
CA LEU A 148 30.42 -3.99 -5.38
C LEU A 148 29.31 -2.93 -5.48
N SER A 149 29.10 -2.33 -6.65
CA SER A 149 27.71 -2.21 -7.11
C SER A 149 27.54 -3.27 -8.19
N THR A 150 27.17 -4.49 -7.80
CA THR A 150 26.86 -5.52 -8.79
C THR A 150 25.82 -4.96 -9.76
N ALA A 151 25.93 -5.27 -11.05
CA ALA A 151 24.97 -4.84 -12.06
C ALA A 151 23.51 -5.11 -11.61
N THR A 152 23.31 -6.13 -10.78
CA THR A 152 22.06 -6.46 -10.10
C THR A 152 21.52 -5.37 -9.17
N ILE A 153 22.34 -4.74 -8.31
CA ILE A 153 21.89 -3.67 -7.39
C ILE A 153 21.50 -2.42 -8.19
N GLN A 154 22.32 -2.05 -9.18
CA GLN A 154 22.02 -0.94 -10.08
C GLN A 154 20.76 -1.21 -10.92
N TRP A 155 20.56 -2.45 -11.37
CA TRP A 155 19.34 -2.84 -12.04
C TRP A 155 18.14 -2.72 -11.08
N ALA A 156 18.27 -3.20 -9.85
CA ALA A 156 17.19 -3.21 -8.87
C ALA A 156 16.72 -1.79 -8.50
N CYS A 157 17.65 -0.87 -8.23
CA CYS A 157 17.32 0.52 -7.91
C CYS A 157 16.69 1.27 -9.09
N ASN A 158 16.92 0.83 -10.33
CA ASN A 158 16.37 1.49 -11.53
C ASN A 158 15.09 0.85 -12.06
N ARG A 159 14.85 -0.44 -11.79
CA ARG A 159 13.81 -1.23 -12.47
C ARG A 159 12.69 -1.74 -11.57
N LEU A 160 12.94 -1.95 -10.28
CA LEU A 160 11.93 -2.56 -9.41
C LEU A 160 10.70 -1.68 -9.17
N LEU A 161 10.86 -0.36 -9.00
CA LEU A 161 9.72 0.54 -8.84
C LEU A 161 8.85 0.66 -10.10
N PRO A 162 9.41 0.88 -11.32
CA PRO A 162 8.62 0.83 -12.55
C PRO A 162 7.92 -0.53 -12.75
N LEU A 163 8.57 -1.64 -12.39
CA LEU A 163 7.99 -2.97 -12.50
C LEU A 163 6.82 -3.13 -11.53
N SER A 164 6.98 -2.69 -10.27
CA SER A 164 5.93 -2.66 -9.25
C SER A 164 4.69 -1.93 -9.75
N GLN A 165 4.85 -0.74 -10.34
CA GLN A 165 3.73 0.03 -10.88
C GLN A 165 3.02 -0.71 -12.02
N LYS A 166 3.78 -1.26 -12.98
CA LYS A 166 3.19 -1.99 -14.12
C LYS A 166 2.43 -3.23 -13.69
N THR A 167 3.04 -4.07 -12.85
CA THR A 167 2.39 -5.29 -12.35
C THR A 167 1.19 -4.94 -11.47
N GLY A 168 1.29 -3.88 -10.66
CA GLY A 168 0.19 -3.37 -9.85
C GLY A 168 -1.04 -3.01 -10.66
N TRP A 169 -0.91 -2.26 -11.76
CA TRP A 169 -2.05 -1.92 -12.62
C TRP A 169 -2.66 -3.14 -13.33
N ILE A 170 -1.83 -4.10 -13.75
CA ILE A 170 -2.32 -5.37 -14.32
C ILE A 170 -3.15 -6.13 -13.26
N ILE A 171 -2.67 -6.20 -12.02
CA ILE A 171 -3.38 -6.84 -10.92
C ILE A 171 -4.69 -6.11 -10.62
N VAL A 172 -4.70 -4.79 -10.52
CA VAL A 172 -5.93 -4.00 -10.32
C VAL A 172 -6.96 -4.30 -11.40
N ALA A 173 -6.56 -4.26 -12.68
CA ALA A 173 -7.45 -4.55 -13.80
C ALA A 173 -8.01 -5.98 -13.74
N MET A 174 -7.16 -6.96 -13.44
CA MET A 174 -7.56 -8.35 -13.28
C MET A 174 -8.53 -8.55 -12.11
N LEU A 175 -8.27 -7.94 -10.96
CA LEU A 175 -9.13 -8.04 -9.78
C LEU A 175 -10.50 -7.39 -10.01
N ILE A 176 -10.55 -6.28 -10.76
CA ILE A 176 -11.83 -5.69 -11.18
C ILE A 176 -12.57 -6.66 -12.09
N GLY A 177 -11.92 -7.20 -13.12
CA GLY A 177 -12.54 -8.14 -14.07
C GLY A 177 -13.09 -9.40 -13.41
N VAL A 178 -12.27 -10.07 -12.59
CA VAL A 178 -12.69 -11.29 -11.86
C VAL A 178 -13.70 -10.92 -10.77
N GLY A 179 -13.48 -9.82 -10.04
CA GLY A 179 -14.38 -9.38 -8.97
C GLY A 179 -15.81 -9.12 -9.46
N LEU A 180 -15.97 -8.54 -10.65
CA LEU A 180 -17.30 -8.37 -11.26
C LEU A 180 -18.02 -9.71 -11.46
N LEU A 181 -17.31 -10.78 -11.83
CA LEU A 181 -17.89 -12.13 -11.99
C LEU A 181 -18.24 -12.81 -10.66
N VAL A 182 -17.66 -12.35 -9.54
CA VAL A 182 -17.90 -12.92 -8.21
C VAL A 182 -19.11 -12.26 -7.53
N VAL A 183 -19.39 -11.01 -7.86
CA VAL A 183 -20.48 -10.22 -7.26
C VAL A 183 -21.81 -10.38 -8.03
N THR A 184 -21.76 -10.82 -9.28
CA THR A 184 -22.93 -11.21 -10.11
C THR A 184 -23.41 -12.61 -9.78
#